data_AF-A0A7X7WG86-F1
#
_entry.id   AF-A0A7X7WG86-F1
#
_cell.length_a   1.000
_cell.length_b   1.000
_cell.length_c   1.000
_cell.angle_alpha   90.00
_cell.angle_beta   90.00
_cell.angle_gamma   90.00
#
_symmetry.space_group_name_H-M   'P 1'
#
loop_
_entity.id
_entity.type
_entity.pdbx_description
1 polymer ?
#
loop_
_entity_poly.entity_id
_entity_poly.type
_entity_poly.pdbx_seq_one_letter_code
_entity_poly.pdbx_strand_id
1 'polypeptide(L)'
;MTAKGIFLFLFFLNFSYAFSADCPRAKEKEKCLGECGSFTDKNSNKTCDDWDKAHKIVRQIDKNDKKEIASAEMPKSKKKETLSDKLLKYGFYWYFLIPSFAVLISEKLKRKEFYRIIHKDLWNNILFFSFFICALSGFSLYFLLLGDWKNMFFKIHLFSSAVCFISSFYHFAERISCMFPFKKCR
;
A
#
# COMPACT_ATOMS: atom_id res chain seq x y z
N MET A 1 26.02 12.24 -4.86
CA MET A 1 25.32 11.00 -5.29
C MET A 1 26.19 10.26 -6.27
N THR A 2 26.68 9.07 -5.92
CA THR A 2 27.46 8.25 -6.86
C THR A 2 26.50 7.58 -7.86
N ALA A 3 26.94 7.40 -9.12
CA ALA A 3 26.12 6.80 -10.19
C ALA A 3 25.55 5.42 -9.83
N LYS A 4 26.22 4.69 -8.94
CA LYS A 4 25.76 3.39 -8.41
C LYS A 4 24.50 3.50 -7.54
N GLY A 5 24.30 4.60 -6.82
CA GLY A 5 23.10 4.84 -6.02
C GLY A 5 21.86 5.12 -6.87
N ILE A 6 22.04 5.77 -8.03
CA ILE A 6 20.96 6.07 -8.98
C ILE A 6 20.45 4.79 -9.63
N PHE A 7 21.34 3.86 -9.97
CA PHE A 7 20.96 2.59 -10.61
C PHE A 7 20.13 1.69 -9.68
N LEU A 8 20.50 1.60 -8.39
CA LEU A 8 19.74 0.84 -7.41
C LEU A 8 18.34 1.46 -7.19
N PHE A 9 18.25 2.79 -7.16
CA PHE A 9 16.99 3.54 -7.02
C PHE A 9 16.05 3.32 -8.21
N LEU A 10 16.57 3.35 -9.44
CA LEU A 10 15.79 3.08 -10.65
C LEU A 10 15.29 1.63 -10.73
N PHE A 11 16.02 0.67 -10.17
CA PHE A 11 15.57 -0.72 -10.08
C PHE A 11 14.34 -0.88 -9.18
N PHE A 12 14.30 -0.19 -8.03
CA PHE A 12 13.14 -0.21 -7.12
C PHE A 12 11.90 0.50 -7.68
N LEU A 13 12.09 1.55 -8.49
CA LEU A 13 10.99 2.24 -9.17
C LEU A 13 10.32 1.36 -10.24
N ASN A 14 11.09 0.53 -10.95
CA ASN A 14 10.55 -0.39 -11.97
C ASN A 14 9.74 -1.54 -11.36
N PHE A 15 10.13 -2.06 -10.18
CA PHE A 15 9.39 -3.14 -9.53
C PHE A 15 7.99 -2.70 -9.08
N SER A 16 7.81 -1.40 -8.79
CA SER A 16 6.51 -0.84 -8.39
C SER A 16 5.50 -0.76 -9.55
N TYR A 17 5.96 -0.74 -10.81
CA TYR A 17 5.09 -0.68 -11.99
C TYR A 17 4.48 -2.04 -12.38
N ALA A 18 5.10 -3.15 -11.97
CA ALA A 18 4.65 -4.49 -12.37
C ALA A 18 3.40 -5.00 -11.61
N PHE A 19 2.93 -4.29 -10.58
CA PHE A 19 1.81 -4.69 -9.73
C PHE A 19 0.59 -3.76 -9.92
N SER A 20 0.09 -3.66 -11.15
CA SER A 20 -1.24 -3.14 -11.40
C SER A 20 -2.26 -4.27 -11.32
N ALA A 21 -2.78 -4.49 -10.12
CA ALA A 21 -4.07 -5.16 -9.98
C ALA A 21 -5.18 -4.17 -10.21
N ASP A 22 -5.89 -4.36 -11.31
CA ASP A 22 -7.22 -3.80 -11.43
C ASP A 22 -8.11 -4.47 -10.37
N CYS A 23 -8.66 -3.62 -9.51
CA CYS A 23 -9.54 -4.07 -8.45
C CYS A 23 -10.80 -4.66 -9.10
N PRO A 24 -11.14 -5.95 -8.89
CA PRO A 24 -12.28 -6.57 -9.56
C PRO A 24 -13.64 -5.99 -9.16
N ARG A 25 -13.68 -5.05 -8.20
CA ARG A 25 -14.88 -4.30 -7.77
C ARG A 25 -14.96 -2.85 -8.29
N ALA A 26 -13.95 -2.32 -8.96
CA ALA A 26 -13.93 -0.91 -9.36
C ALA A 26 -14.65 -0.62 -10.70
N LYS A 27 -15.67 -1.43 -11.07
CA LYS A 27 -16.46 -1.15 -12.27
C LYS A 27 -17.58 -0.14 -12.08
N GLU A 28 -17.88 0.30 -10.86
CA GLU A 28 -18.81 1.40 -10.64
C GLU A 28 -18.29 2.38 -9.59
N LYS A 29 -18.46 3.67 -9.89
CA LYS A 29 -18.04 4.82 -9.09
C LYS A 29 -18.79 4.83 -7.75
N GLU A 30 -18.28 4.15 -6.73
CA GLU A 30 -18.72 4.42 -5.35
C GLU A 30 -17.53 4.69 -4.44
N LYS A 31 -17.45 5.96 -3.99
CA LYS A 31 -16.51 6.43 -2.98
C LYS A 31 -16.91 5.83 -1.63
N CYS A 32 -16.31 4.71 -1.25
CA CYS A 32 -16.37 4.23 0.13
C CYS A 32 -15.17 4.75 0.91
N LEU A 33 -15.36 5.80 1.71
CA LEU A 33 -14.40 6.21 2.76
C LEU A 33 -15.18 6.70 4.00
N GLY A 34 -14.95 6.00 5.13
CA GLY A 34 -15.51 6.28 6.48
C GLY A 34 -16.80 5.50 6.75
N GLU A 35 -16.99 5.00 7.98
CA GLU A 35 -18.12 4.10 8.34
C GLU A 35 -19.52 4.65 7.98
N CYS A 36 -19.66 5.97 7.89
CA CYS A 36 -20.41 6.66 6.84
C CYS A 36 -19.62 7.97 6.62
N GLY A 37 -19.17 8.26 5.40
CA GLY A 37 -18.39 9.47 5.09
C GLY A 37 -19.18 10.77 5.28
N SER A 38 -19.05 11.74 4.35
CA SER A 38 -19.73 13.05 4.37
C SER A 38 -21.29 13.00 4.24
N PHE A 39 -21.93 11.91 4.65
CA PHE A 39 -23.35 11.63 4.48
C PHE A 39 -24.00 11.33 5.84
N THR A 40 -25.21 11.85 6.03
CA THR A 40 -25.95 11.77 7.30
C THR A 40 -26.74 10.46 7.39
N ASP A 41 -26.60 9.73 8.48
CA ASP A 41 -27.50 8.64 8.89
C ASP A 41 -28.53 9.21 9.88
N LYS A 42 -29.68 9.67 9.38
CA LYS A 42 -30.72 10.29 10.24
C LYS A 42 -31.54 9.27 11.01
N ASN A 43 -31.58 8.02 10.55
CA ASN A 43 -32.42 6.97 11.14
C ASN A 43 -31.63 5.99 12.02
N SER A 44 -30.32 6.20 12.18
CA SER A 44 -29.42 5.40 13.01
C SER A 44 -29.45 3.91 12.68
N ASN A 45 -29.75 3.55 11.44
CA ASN A 45 -29.79 2.16 11.00
C ASN A 45 -28.41 1.65 10.55
N LYS A 46 -27.35 2.43 10.79
CA LYS A 46 -25.97 2.15 10.39
C LYS A 46 -25.78 2.09 8.87
N THR A 47 -26.69 2.73 8.12
CA THR A 47 -26.66 2.80 6.65
C THR A 47 -26.88 4.25 6.24
N CYS A 48 -26.12 4.74 5.26
CA CYS A 48 -26.25 6.11 4.79
C CYS A 48 -27.59 6.31 4.03
N ASP A 49 -28.37 7.34 4.40
CA ASP A 49 -29.72 7.58 3.84
C ASP A 49 -29.73 7.86 2.33
N ASP A 50 -28.72 8.59 1.84
CA ASP A 50 -28.60 8.91 0.41
C ASP A 50 -28.23 7.67 -0.42
N TRP A 51 -27.52 6.72 0.18
CA TRP A 51 -27.24 5.42 -0.43
C TRP A 51 -28.51 4.55 -0.49
N ASP A 52 -29.30 4.50 0.59
CA ASP A 52 -30.56 3.75 0.61
C ASP A 52 -31.56 4.30 -0.42
N LYS A 53 -31.58 5.61 -0.65
CA LYS A 53 -32.39 6.23 -1.72
C LYS A 53 -31.94 5.81 -3.11
N ALA A 54 -30.64 5.88 -3.41
CA ALA A 54 -30.11 5.47 -4.71
C ALA A 54 -30.37 3.98 -4.99
N HIS A 55 -30.23 3.13 -3.98
CA HIS A 55 -30.40 1.68 -4.11
C HIS A 55 -31.86 1.20 -3.98
N LYS A 56 -32.77 1.99 -3.43
CA LYS A 56 -34.22 1.69 -3.48
C LYS A 56 -34.73 1.64 -4.92
N ILE A 57 -34.23 2.54 -5.78
CA ILE A 57 -34.59 2.58 -7.21
C ILE A 57 -34.10 1.30 -7.89
N VAL A 58 -32.85 0.88 -7.63
CA VAL A 58 -32.29 -0.36 -8.18
C VAL A 58 -33.04 -1.60 -7.68
N ARG A 59 -33.40 -1.68 -6.39
CA ARG A 59 -34.18 -2.80 -5.84
C ARG A 59 -35.62 -2.88 -6.37
N GLN A 60 -36.20 -1.77 -6.79
CA GLN A 60 -37.53 -1.77 -7.40
C GLN A 60 -37.50 -2.23 -8.86
N ILE A 61 -36.46 -1.83 -9.61
CA ILE A 61 -36.23 -2.34 -10.97
C ILE A 61 -36.02 -3.87 -10.93
N ASP A 62 -35.16 -4.35 -10.02
CA ASP A 62 -34.89 -5.78 -9.83
C ASP A 62 -36.13 -6.61 -9.44
N LYS A 63 -37.11 -6.00 -8.76
CA LYS A 63 -38.35 -6.68 -8.35
C LYS A 63 -39.40 -6.73 -9.45
N ASN A 64 -39.41 -5.74 -10.35
CA ASN A 64 -40.30 -5.74 -11.50
C ASN A 64 -39.78 -6.68 -12.60
N ASP A 65 -38.47 -6.75 -12.81
CA ASP A 65 -37.87 -7.65 -13.82
C ASP A 65 -37.84 -9.13 -13.37
N LYS A 66 -37.78 -9.40 -12.05
CA LYS A 66 -37.83 -10.78 -11.51
C LYS A 66 -39.18 -11.48 -11.64
N LYS A 67 -40.26 -10.76 -11.98
CA LYS A 67 -41.56 -11.41 -12.26
C LYS A 67 -41.65 -12.01 -13.66
N GLU A 68 -40.77 -11.67 -14.59
CA GLU A 68 -40.72 -12.28 -15.94
C GLU A 68 -39.52 -13.20 -16.18
N ILE A 69 -38.53 -13.25 -15.28
CA ILE A 69 -37.31 -14.07 -15.46
C ILE A 69 -37.19 -15.09 -14.32
N ALA A 70 -38.18 -15.97 -14.19
CA ALA A 70 -38.14 -17.10 -13.26
C ALA A 70 -37.64 -18.42 -13.92
N SER A 71 -36.94 -18.37 -15.06
CA SER A 71 -36.47 -19.59 -15.75
C SER A 71 -35.10 -19.49 -16.44
N ALA A 72 -34.20 -18.67 -15.92
CA ALA A 72 -32.79 -18.72 -16.32
C ALA A 72 -31.88 -18.31 -15.17
N GLU A 73 -31.84 -19.11 -14.10
CA GLU A 73 -30.68 -19.07 -13.20
C GLU A 73 -29.45 -19.54 -13.99
N MET A 74 -28.73 -18.57 -14.57
CA MET A 74 -27.39 -18.83 -15.09
C MET A 74 -26.54 -19.34 -13.92
N PRO A 75 -25.87 -20.49 -14.07
CA PRO A 75 -25.00 -21.00 -13.02
C PRO A 75 -23.95 -19.94 -12.71
N LYS A 76 -23.89 -19.52 -11.45
CA LYS A 76 -22.78 -18.70 -10.91
C LYS A 76 -21.49 -19.47 -11.13
N SER A 77 -20.91 -19.26 -12.30
CA SER A 77 -19.58 -19.71 -12.68
C SER A 77 -18.63 -19.26 -11.58
N LYS A 78 -18.16 -20.20 -10.77
CA LYS A 78 -17.06 -19.99 -9.83
C LYS A 78 -15.86 -19.60 -10.68
N LYS A 79 -15.70 -18.29 -10.94
CA LYS A 79 -14.52 -17.75 -11.60
C LYS A 79 -13.33 -18.26 -10.82
N LYS A 80 -12.59 -19.19 -11.41
CA LYS A 80 -11.47 -19.89 -10.77
C LYS A 80 -10.46 -18.81 -10.41
N GLU A 81 -10.35 -18.48 -9.13
CA GLU A 81 -9.42 -17.45 -8.64
C GLU A 81 -8.03 -17.74 -9.20
N THR A 82 -7.54 -16.82 -10.01
CA THR A 82 -6.22 -16.92 -10.62
C THR A 82 -5.15 -16.78 -9.55
N LEU A 83 -4.00 -17.41 -9.74
CA LEU A 83 -2.90 -17.40 -8.76
C LEU A 83 -2.41 -15.97 -8.48
N SER A 84 -2.50 -15.06 -9.46
CA SER A 84 -2.22 -13.63 -9.27
C SER A 84 -3.23 -12.93 -8.35
N ASP A 85 -4.52 -13.25 -8.40
CA ASP A 85 -5.54 -12.65 -7.53
C ASP A 85 -5.29 -13.00 -6.05
N LYS A 86 -4.84 -14.24 -5.80
CA LYS A 86 -4.40 -14.67 -4.48
C LYS A 86 -3.13 -13.94 -4.05
N LEU A 87 -2.13 -13.81 -4.93
CA LEU A 87 -0.91 -13.06 -4.63
C LEU A 87 -1.19 -11.58 -4.30
N LEU A 88 -2.16 -10.98 -4.99
CA LEU A 88 -2.59 -9.60 -4.77
C LEU A 88 -3.33 -9.39 -3.45
N LYS A 89 -4.11 -10.39 -3.02
CA LYS A 89 -4.73 -10.39 -1.69
C LYS A 89 -3.69 -10.32 -0.56
N TYR A 90 -2.50 -10.88 -0.79
CA TYR A 90 -1.34 -10.79 0.11
C TYR A 90 -0.36 -9.66 -0.28
N GLY A 91 -0.72 -8.78 -1.22
CA GLY A 91 0.14 -7.70 -1.72
C GLY A 91 0.69 -6.79 -0.61
N PHE A 92 -0.14 -6.52 0.40
CA PHE A 92 0.27 -5.69 1.54
C PHE A 92 1.39 -6.31 2.38
N TYR A 93 1.40 -7.64 2.51
CA TYR A 93 2.43 -8.36 3.25
C TYR A 93 3.81 -8.22 2.59
N TRP A 94 3.85 -8.19 1.26
CA TRP A 94 5.10 -8.02 0.51
C TRP A 94 5.78 -6.67 0.76
N TYR A 95 5.01 -5.61 1.02
CA TYR A 95 5.56 -4.29 1.35
C TYR A 95 6.38 -4.28 2.64
N PHE A 96 6.06 -5.17 3.59
CA PHE A 96 6.85 -5.33 4.82
C PHE A 96 7.93 -6.40 4.67
N LEU A 97 7.66 -7.48 3.93
CA LEU A 97 8.59 -8.59 3.79
C LEU A 97 9.87 -8.17 3.05
N ILE A 98 9.75 -7.44 1.94
CA ILE A 98 10.91 -7.07 1.11
C ILE A 98 11.90 -6.19 1.88
N PRO A 99 11.50 -5.07 2.52
CA PRO A 99 12.46 -4.24 3.26
C PRO A 99 13.00 -4.95 4.50
N SER A 100 12.19 -5.80 5.15
CA SER A 100 12.67 -6.61 6.29
C SER A 100 13.77 -7.59 5.86
N PHE A 101 13.59 -8.26 4.72
CA PHE A 101 14.62 -9.15 4.16
C PHE A 101 15.88 -8.37 3.75
N ALA A 102 15.73 -7.16 3.22
CA ALA A 102 16.85 -6.28 2.91
C ALA A 102 17.67 -5.90 4.16
N VAL A 103 17.02 -5.63 5.30
CA VAL A 103 17.69 -5.43 6.59
C VAL A 103 18.51 -6.67 6.99
N LEU A 104 17.92 -7.87 6.88
CA LEU A 104 18.62 -9.12 7.23
C LEU A 104 19.84 -9.38 6.34
N ILE A 105 19.73 -9.11 5.03
CA ILE A 105 20.88 -9.19 4.11
C ILE A 105 21.94 -8.17 4.49
N SER A 106 21.53 -6.92 4.78
CA SER A 106 22.45 -5.86 5.17
C SER A 106 23.26 -6.22 6.41
N GLU A 107 22.61 -6.80 7.43
CA GLU A 107 23.28 -7.29 8.64
C GLU A 107 24.31 -8.39 8.34
N LYS A 108 24.02 -9.30 7.41
CA LYS A 108 25.01 -10.30 6.96
C LYS A 108 26.19 -9.66 6.23
N LEU A 109 25.93 -8.66 5.39
CA LEU A 109 26.96 -7.97 4.61
C LEU A 109 27.83 -7.03 5.45
N LYS A 110 27.28 -6.47 6.53
CA LYS A 110 27.97 -5.58 7.48
C LYS A 110 29.23 -6.19 8.11
N ARG A 111 29.33 -7.53 8.13
CA ARG A 111 30.53 -8.25 8.59
C ARG A 111 31.76 -8.02 7.68
N LYS A 112 31.57 -7.59 6.44
CA LYS A 112 32.66 -7.30 5.50
C LYS A 112 33.16 -5.86 5.69
N GLU A 113 34.47 -5.69 5.78
CA GLU A 113 35.11 -4.42 6.14
C GLU A 113 34.78 -3.26 5.20
N PHE A 114 34.73 -3.52 3.89
CA PHE A 114 34.31 -2.53 2.89
C PHE A 114 32.86 -2.07 3.09
N TYR A 115 31.95 -3.00 3.39
CA TYR A 115 30.53 -2.69 3.53
C TYR A 115 30.27 -1.87 4.79
N ARG A 116 31.07 -2.07 5.86
CA ARG A 116 30.93 -1.35 7.13
C ARG A 116 30.95 0.18 6.97
N ILE A 117 31.81 0.70 6.10
CA ILE A 117 31.94 2.16 5.86
C ILE A 117 30.71 2.68 5.13
N ILE A 118 30.32 2.01 4.05
CA ILE A 118 29.22 2.44 3.17
C ILE A 118 27.84 2.20 3.80
N HIS A 119 27.76 1.24 4.73
CA HIS A 119 26.51 0.80 5.34
C HIS A 119 25.72 1.94 5.99
N LYS A 120 26.38 2.78 6.79
CA LYS A 120 25.72 3.91 7.49
C LYS A 120 25.16 4.92 6.49
N ASP A 121 25.96 5.28 5.50
CA ASP A 121 25.54 6.22 4.45
C ASP A 121 24.41 5.65 3.60
N LEU A 122 24.45 4.36 3.28
CA LEU A 122 23.41 3.67 2.52
C LEU A 122 22.06 3.74 3.26
N TRP A 123 22.02 3.34 4.53
CA TRP A 123 20.77 3.34 5.31
C TRP A 123 20.29 4.74 5.65
N ASN A 124 21.18 5.72 5.84
CA ASN A 124 20.80 7.13 5.98
C ASN A 124 20.13 7.65 4.70
N ASN A 125 20.71 7.34 3.53
CA ASN A 125 20.14 7.74 2.26
C ASN A 125 18.79 7.04 2.01
N ILE A 126 18.67 5.74 2.28
CA ILE A 126 17.40 5.00 2.16
C ILE A 126 16.32 5.63 3.04
N LEU A 127 16.65 5.94 4.30
CA LEU A 127 15.72 6.60 5.22
C LEU A 127 15.31 7.98 4.69
N PHE A 128 16.27 8.80 4.25
CA PHE A 128 15.99 10.13 3.73
C PHE A 128 15.08 10.09 2.49
N PHE A 129 15.40 9.25 1.50
CA PHE A 129 14.60 9.15 0.27
C PHE A 129 13.20 8.57 0.53
N SER A 130 13.09 7.54 1.38
CA SER A 130 11.78 6.98 1.72
C SER A 130 10.91 7.99 2.46
N PHE A 131 11.48 8.74 3.41
CA PHE A 131 10.79 9.84 4.09
C PHE A 131 10.35 10.94 3.10
N PHE A 132 11.25 11.38 2.22
CA PHE A 132 10.96 12.43 1.25
C PHE A 132 9.84 12.04 0.27
N ILE A 133 9.89 10.82 -0.28
CA ILE A 133 8.85 10.29 -1.17
C ILE A 133 7.53 10.12 -0.41
N CYS A 134 7.58 9.64 0.84
CA CYS A 134 6.41 9.50 1.70
C CYS A 134 5.74 10.87 1.95
N ALA A 135 6.53 11.89 2.30
CA ALA A 135 6.03 13.25 2.53
C ALA A 135 5.43 13.87 1.26
N LEU A 136 6.13 13.79 0.12
CA LEU A 136 5.63 14.33 -1.15
C LEU A 136 4.35 13.62 -1.61
N SER A 137 4.32 12.28 -1.54
CA SER A 137 3.12 11.52 -1.93
C SER A 137 1.96 11.76 -0.97
N GLY A 138 2.21 11.91 0.33
CA GLY A 138 1.19 12.26 1.32
C GLY A 138 0.63 13.67 1.10
N PHE A 139 1.50 14.63 0.81
CA PHE A 139 1.12 16.00 0.45
C PHE A 139 0.23 16.02 -0.82
N SER A 140 0.64 15.30 -1.86
CA SER A 140 -0.14 15.18 -3.11
C SER A 140 -1.52 14.55 -2.89
N LEU A 141 -1.62 13.56 -1.99
CA LEU A 141 -2.90 12.94 -1.62
C LEU A 141 -3.81 13.89 -0.84
N TYR A 142 -3.23 14.70 0.05
CA TYR A 142 -3.96 15.66 0.87
C TYR A 142 -4.61 16.76 0.03
N PHE A 143 -3.86 17.35 -0.91
CA PHE A 143 -4.37 18.43 -1.77
C PHE A 143 -5.17 17.94 -2.98
N LEU A 144 -5.35 16.62 -3.17
CA LEU A 144 -6.06 16.03 -4.31
C LEU A 144 -5.54 16.56 -5.67
N LEU A 145 -4.26 16.95 -5.74
CA LEU A 145 -3.67 17.68 -6.88
C LEU A 145 -3.81 16.93 -8.22
N LEU A 146 -3.97 15.61 -8.18
CA LEU A 146 -4.00 14.74 -9.36
C LEU A 146 -5.05 13.63 -9.16
N GLY A 147 -6.31 13.93 -9.50
CA GLY A 147 -7.46 13.04 -9.28
C GLY A 147 -7.27 11.62 -9.80
N ASP A 148 -6.84 11.47 -11.06
CA ASP A 148 -6.63 10.15 -11.68
C ASP A 148 -5.43 9.40 -11.08
N TRP A 149 -4.47 10.12 -10.50
CA TRP A 149 -3.23 9.57 -9.96
C TRP A 149 -3.33 9.25 -8.46
N LYS A 150 -4.47 9.52 -7.82
CA LYS A 150 -4.67 9.30 -6.38
C LYS A 150 -4.34 7.87 -5.95
N ASN A 151 -4.78 6.88 -6.72
CA ASN A 151 -4.49 5.46 -6.42
C ASN A 151 -2.99 5.16 -6.50
N MET A 152 -2.29 5.77 -7.45
CA MET A 152 -0.85 5.60 -7.59
C MET A 152 -0.09 6.26 -6.43
N PHE A 153 -0.42 7.51 -6.08
CA PHE A 153 0.20 8.19 -4.94
C PHE A 153 -0.08 7.48 -3.63
N PHE A 154 -1.29 6.93 -3.44
CA PHE A 154 -1.63 6.14 -2.26
C PHE A 154 -0.74 4.89 -2.14
N LYS A 155 -0.55 4.16 -3.24
CA LYS A 155 0.36 3.00 -3.26
C LYS A 155 1.81 3.38 -2.97
N ILE A 156 2.30 4.46 -3.59
CA ILE A 156 3.67 4.96 -3.37
C ILE A 156 3.85 5.41 -1.90
N HIS A 157 2.88 6.12 -1.35
CA HIS A 157 2.88 6.57 0.03
C HIS A 157 2.91 5.40 1.01
N LEU A 158 2.06 4.38 0.78
CA LEU A 158 2.00 3.19 1.61
C LEU A 158 3.31 2.39 1.57
N PHE A 159 3.92 2.24 0.39
CA PHE A 159 5.18 1.53 0.26
C PHE A 159 6.35 2.31 0.89
N SER A 160 6.47 3.60 0.58
CA SER A 160 7.55 4.45 1.12
C SER A 160 7.44 4.63 2.63
N SER A 161 6.23 4.69 3.20
CA SER A 161 6.03 4.70 4.66
C SER A 161 6.45 3.39 5.31
N ALA A 162 6.16 2.22 4.72
CA ALA A 162 6.65 0.93 5.23
C ALA A 162 8.18 0.84 5.22
N VAL A 163 8.83 1.27 4.13
CA VAL A 163 10.30 1.33 4.03
C VAL A 163 10.87 2.30 5.07
N CYS A 164 10.26 3.48 5.22
CA CYS A 164 10.67 4.49 6.19
C CYS A 164 10.54 3.96 7.63
N PHE A 165 9.45 3.27 7.95
CA PHE A 165 9.22 2.67 9.27
C PHE A 165 10.29 1.61 9.59
N ILE A 166 10.52 0.66 8.68
CA ILE A 166 11.52 -0.40 8.88
C ILE A 166 12.92 0.19 9.00
N SER A 167 13.27 1.16 8.14
CA SER A 167 14.58 1.82 8.19
C SER A 167 14.76 2.63 9.48
N SER A 168 13.71 3.32 9.94
CA SER A 168 13.75 4.07 11.21
C SER A 168 13.93 3.13 12.40
N PHE A 169 13.20 2.02 12.41
CA PHE A 169 13.33 1.00 13.44
C PHE A 169 14.73 0.38 13.46
N TYR A 170 15.30 0.15 12.28
CA TYR A 170 16.68 -0.31 12.13
C TYR A 170 17.69 0.66 12.76
N HIS A 171 17.63 1.95 12.41
CA HIS A 171 18.47 2.99 13.01
C HIS A 171 18.28 3.12 14.52
N PHE A 172 17.04 3.01 14.98
CA PHE A 172 16.71 3.03 16.40
C PHE A 172 17.36 1.84 17.14
N ALA A 173 17.26 0.63 16.60
CA ALA A 173 17.88 -0.57 17.15
C ALA A 173 19.42 -0.47 17.17
N GLU A 174 20.03 0.11 16.12
CA GLU A 174 21.48 0.38 16.10
C GLU A 174 21.89 1.38 17.19
N ARG A 175 21.16 2.49 17.35
CA ARG A 175 21.45 3.50 18.39
C ARG A 175 21.27 2.94 19.80
N ILE A 176 20.19 2.20 20.04
CA ILE A 176 19.94 1.56 21.33
C ILE A 176 21.06 0.57 21.67
N SER A 177 21.50 -0.23 20.70
CA SER A 177 22.59 -1.18 20.91
C SER A 177 23.88 -0.50 21.36
N CYS A 178 24.04 0.78 21.03
CA CYS A 178 25.16 1.61 21.42
C CYS A 178 25.03 2.28 22.79
N MET A 179 23.82 2.40 23.32
CA MET A 179 23.55 2.98 24.64
C MET A 179 23.73 1.97 25.78
N PHE A 180 23.70 0.66 25.48
CA PHE A 180 23.89 -0.37 26.51
C PHE A 180 25.38 -0.58 26.83
N PRO A 181 25.80 -0.44 28.10
CA PRO A 181 27.21 -0.43 28.51
C PRO A 181 27.96 -1.76 28.28
N PHE A 182 27.22 -2.84 28.01
CA PHE A 182 27.79 -4.19 27.83
C PHE A 182 28.23 -4.49 26.39
N LYS A 183 27.99 -3.60 25.42
CA LYS A 183 28.46 -3.75 24.04
C LYS A 183 29.37 -2.59 23.65
N LYS A 184 30.60 -2.89 23.23
CA LYS A 184 31.44 -1.90 22.54
C LYS A 184 30.73 -1.49 21.24
N CYS A 185 30.30 -0.23 21.13
CA CYS A 185 30.06 0.38 19.83
C CYS A 185 31.32 0.25 18.99
N ARG A 186 31.25 -0.43 17.85
CA ARG A 186 32.30 -0.43 16.82
C ARG A 186 31.69 -0.06 15.49
#